data_AF-A0A2N1M1Y9-F1
#
_entry.id   AF-A0A2N1M1Y9-F1
#
_cell.length_a   1.000
_cell.length_b   1.000
_cell.length_c   1.000
_cell.angle_alpha   90.00
_cell.angle_beta   90.00
_cell.angle_gamma   90.00
#
_symmetry.space_group_name_H-M   'P 1'
#
loop_
_entity.id
_entity.type
_entity.pdbx_description
1 polymer ?
#
loop_
_entity_poly.entity_id
_entity_poly.type
_entity_poly.pdbx_seq_one_letter_code
_entity_poly.pdbx_strand_id
1 'polypeptide(L)'
;NILQELDDKSNIHPFYKYDKEEILEKNHKIIKNPMDLFTINTKLENNQYKSTEEFENDVRLIFHNCYAYNNVESDIYTLGKELELTFN
;
A
#
# COMPACT_ATOMS: atom_id res chain seq x y z
N ASN A 1 6.84 -15.12 1.61
CA ASN A 1 6.66 -14.19 2.75
C ASN A 1 5.27 -13.57 2.62
N ILE A 2 4.86 -12.64 3.49
CA ILE A 2 3.53 -12.01 3.43
C ILE A 2 3.22 -11.38 2.06
N LEU A 3 4.23 -10.87 1.35
CA LEU A 3 4.04 -10.32 0.00
C LEU A 3 3.67 -11.37 -1.01
N GLN A 4 4.28 -12.55 -0.93
CA GLN A 4 4.03 -13.60 -1.90
C GLN A 4 2.59 -14.13 -1.77
N GLU A 5 2.08 -14.23 -0.54
CA GLU A 5 0.65 -14.54 -0.32
C GLU A 5 -0.28 -13.42 -0.77
N LEU A 6 0.13 -12.16 -0.70
CA LEU A 6 -0.67 -11.02 -1.16
C LEU A 6 -0.62 -10.88 -2.70
N ASP A 7 0.53 -11.10 -3.33
CA ASP A 7 0.75 -11.03 -4.77
C ASP A 7 -0.10 -12.06 -5.51
N ASP A 8 -0.10 -13.30 -5.01
CA ASP A 8 -0.92 -14.40 -5.55
C ASP A 8 -2.44 -14.15 -5.44
N LYS A 9 -2.88 -13.26 -4.54
CA LYS A 9 -4.31 -13.05 -4.21
C LYS A 9 -4.91 -11.75 -4.71
N SER A 10 -4.12 -10.70 -4.97
CA SER A 10 -4.66 -9.33 -5.09
C SER A 10 -3.97 -8.40 -6.09
N ASN A 11 -3.12 -8.91 -7.01
CA ASN A 11 -2.43 -8.10 -8.03
C ASN A 11 -1.79 -6.84 -7.43
N ILE A 12 -0.91 -7.05 -6.43
CA ILE A 12 -0.40 -5.97 -5.56
C ILE A 12 0.58 -5.02 -6.24
N HIS A 13 0.88 -5.22 -7.52
CA HIS A 13 1.86 -4.44 -8.27
C HIS A 13 1.69 -2.92 -8.06
N PRO A 14 0.47 -2.33 -8.04
CA PRO A 14 0.29 -0.90 -7.78
C PRO A 14 0.65 -0.44 -6.36
N PHE A 15 0.75 -1.36 -5.41
CA PHE A 15 1.04 -1.09 -3.99
C PHE A 15 2.42 -1.57 -3.56
N TYR A 16 3.18 -2.20 -4.47
CA TYR A 16 4.48 -2.78 -4.14
C TYR A 16 5.51 -1.71 -3.77
N LYS A 17 5.62 -0.64 -4.56
CA LYS A 17 6.56 0.46 -4.31
C LYS A 17 5.95 1.79 -4.71
N TYR A 18 5.99 2.77 -3.81
CA TYR A 18 5.57 4.12 -4.09
C TYR A 18 6.64 4.82 -4.94
N ASP A 19 6.22 5.29 -6.11
CA ASP A 19 7.01 6.17 -6.97
C ASP A 19 6.35 7.56 -7.02
N LYS A 20 7.03 8.54 -6.42
CA LYS A 20 6.54 9.91 -6.34
C LYS A 20 6.44 10.58 -7.71
N GLU A 21 7.41 10.33 -8.58
CA GLU A 21 7.46 10.97 -9.90
C GLU A 21 6.34 10.42 -10.78
N GLU A 22 6.17 9.11 -10.80
CA GLU A 22 5.08 8.44 -11.53
C GLU A 22 3.70 8.94 -11.08
N ILE A 23 3.46 9.03 -9.77
CA ILE A 23 2.16 9.49 -9.24
C ILE A 23 1.92 10.97 -9.53
N LEU A 24 2.96 11.80 -9.47
CA LEU A 24 2.83 13.22 -9.80
C LEU A 24 2.48 13.41 -11.28
N GLU A 25 3.11 12.67 -12.18
CA GLU A 25 2.82 12.71 -13.62
C GLU A 25 1.39 12.22 -13.93
N LYS A 26 0.96 11.11 -13.33
CA LYS A 26 -0.36 10.51 -13.62
C LYS A 26 -1.50 11.30 -12.98
N ASN A 27 -1.34 11.69 -11.73
CA ASN A 27 -2.46 12.14 -10.89
C ASN A 27 -2.32 13.60 -10.42
N HIS A 28 -1.20 14.28 -10.68
CA HIS A 28 -0.92 15.65 -10.23
C HIS A 28 -1.13 15.86 -8.72
N LYS A 29 -0.96 14.80 -7.93
CA LYS A 29 -1.18 14.78 -6.48
C LYS A 29 0.08 14.29 -5.76
N ILE A 30 0.27 14.77 -4.54
CA ILE A 30 1.36 14.35 -3.65
C ILE A 30 0.78 13.63 -2.44
N ILE A 31 1.22 12.39 -2.21
CA ILE A 31 0.90 11.63 -1.01
C ILE A 31 1.70 12.17 0.17
N LYS A 32 1.02 12.63 1.22
CA LYS A 32 1.66 13.29 2.38
C LYS A 32 2.49 12.31 3.22
N ASN A 33 1.94 11.14 3.49
CA ASN A 33 2.58 10.08 4.27
C ASN A 33 2.65 8.82 3.39
N PRO A 34 3.59 8.73 2.44
CA PRO A 34 3.68 7.58 1.56
C PRO A 34 3.99 6.32 2.36
N MET A 35 3.38 5.23 1.94
CA MET A 35 3.66 3.88 2.43
C MET A 35 3.40 2.90 1.31
N ASP A 36 4.21 1.86 1.24
CA ASP A 36 4.13 0.79 0.25
C ASP A 36 4.64 -0.52 0.85
N LEU A 37 4.34 -1.62 0.19
CA LEU A 37 4.68 -2.93 0.70
C LEU A 37 6.21 -3.14 0.80
N PHE A 38 6.99 -2.63 -0.16
CA PHE A 38 8.46 -2.70 -0.12
C PHE A 38 9.04 -2.08 1.16
N THR A 39 8.54 -0.91 1.54
CA THR A 39 8.91 -0.20 2.76
C THR A 39 8.52 -1.01 4.00
N ILE A 40 7.31 -1.58 4.03
CA ILE A 40 6.86 -2.45 5.13
C ILE A 40 7.79 -3.66 5.30
N ASN A 41 8.18 -4.34 4.22
CA ASN A 41 9.12 -5.46 4.33
C ASN A 41 10.48 -5.01 4.81
N THR A 42 10.98 -3.90 4.29
CA THR A 42 12.26 -3.34 4.72
C THR A 42 12.23 -3.04 6.22
N LYS A 43 11.13 -2.51 6.74
CA LYS A 43 10.93 -2.27 8.17
C LYS A 43 10.87 -3.58 8.97
N LEU A 44 10.18 -4.61 8.47
CA LEU A 44 10.15 -5.95 9.09
C LEU A 44 11.53 -6.59 9.16
N GLU A 45 12.25 -6.65 8.04
CA GLU A 45 13.59 -7.27 7.93
C GLU A 45 14.61 -6.58 8.83
N ASN A 46 14.46 -5.27 9.04
CA ASN A 46 15.33 -4.47 9.91
C ASN A 46 14.82 -4.38 11.37
N ASN A 47 13.81 -5.17 11.76
CA ASN A 47 13.21 -5.17 13.11
C ASN A 47 12.79 -3.77 13.60
N GLN A 48 12.24 -2.95 12.70
CA GLN A 48 11.87 -1.56 12.99
C GLN A 48 10.47 -1.41 13.60
N TYR A 49 9.67 -2.47 13.63
CA TYR A 49 8.37 -2.50 14.29
C TYR A 49 8.51 -2.98 15.73
N LYS A 50 8.05 -2.16 16.68
CA LYS A 50 8.06 -2.50 18.12
C LYS A 50 6.82 -3.28 18.56
N SER A 51 5.77 -3.23 17.74
CA SER A 51 4.51 -3.92 17.98
C SER A 51 3.85 -4.33 16.67
N THR A 52 2.91 -5.26 16.74
CA THR A 52 2.05 -5.63 15.62
C THR A 52 1.14 -4.47 15.20
N GLU A 53 0.79 -3.57 16.12
CA GLU A 53 -0.01 -2.37 15.85
C GLU A 53 0.73 -1.38 14.94
N GLU A 54 2.03 -1.17 15.13
CA GLU A 54 2.82 -0.30 14.24
C GLU A 54 2.88 -0.86 12.81
N PHE A 55 2.99 -2.19 12.68
CA PHE A 55 2.93 -2.86 11.38
C PHE A 55 1.54 -2.71 10.73
N GLU A 56 0.48 -2.99 11.49
CA GLU A 56 -0.90 -2.87 11.00
C GLU A 56 -1.22 -1.44 10.55
N ASN A 57 -0.76 -0.43 11.30
CA ASN A 57 -0.96 0.98 10.95
C ASN A 57 -0.35 1.34 9.59
N ASP A 58 0.84 0.82 9.27
CA ASP A 58 1.45 1.04 7.96
C ASP A 58 0.69 0.34 6.83
N VAL A 59 0.22 -0.89 7.06
CA VAL A 59 -0.62 -1.60 6.08
C VAL A 59 -1.91 -0.81 5.81
N ARG A 60 -2.59 -0.34 6.87
CA ARG A 60 -3.80 0.48 6.73
C ARG A 60 -3.53 1.83 6.07
N LEU A 61 -2.32 2.39 6.21
CA LEU A 61 -1.93 3.62 5.55
C LEU A 61 -1.86 3.46 4.02
N ILE A 62 -1.49 2.27 3.50
CA ILE A 62 -1.57 1.97 2.05
C ILE A 62 -3.01 2.14 1.55
N PHE A 63 -3.99 1.58 2.26
CA PHE A 63 -5.40 1.65 1.87
C PHE A 63 -5.93 3.08 1.97
N HIS A 64 -5.62 3.77 3.06
CA HIS A 64 -6.02 5.16 3.27
C HIS A 64 -5.49 6.07 2.16
N ASN A 65 -4.21 5.92 1.80
CA ASN A 65 -3.63 6.64 0.68
C ASN A 65 -4.30 6.25 -0.65
N CYS A 66 -4.55 4.96 -0.90
CA CYS A 66 -5.24 4.54 -2.12
C CYS A 66 -6.59 5.26 -2.29
N TYR A 67 -7.41 5.30 -1.23
CA TYR A 67 -8.76 5.87 -1.31
C TYR A 67 -8.77 7.41 -1.33
N ALA A 68 -7.79 8.06 -0.71
CA ALA A 68 -7.71 9.52 -0.70
C ALA A 68 -7.25 10.09 -2.05
N TYR A 69 -6.41 9.35 -2.78
CA TYR A 69 -5.73 9.87 -3.96
C TYR A 69 -6.36 9.42 -5.28
N ASN A 70 -7.04 8.27 -5.30
CA ASN A 70 -7.66 7.70 -6.51
C ASN A 70 -9.18 7.90 -6.55
N ASN A 71 -9.76 7.92 -7.75
CA ASN A 71 -11.21 8.00 -7.94
C ASN A 71 -11.86 6.67 -7.51
N VAL A 72 -13.02 6.70 -6.85
CA VAL A 72 -13.79 5.51 -6.45
C VAL A 72 -14.14 4.59 -7.63
N GLU A 73 -14.23 5.14 -8.85
CA GLU A 73 -14.50 4.39 -10.09
C GLU A 73 -13.23 3.82 -10.74
N SER A 74 -12.03 4.12 -10.22
CA SER A 74 -10.77 3.67 -10.83
C SER A 74 -10.41 2.25 -10.41
N ASP A 75 -9.78 1.51 -11.33
CA ASP A 75 -9.30 0.15 -11.08
C ASP A 75 -8.41 0.06 -9.83
N ILE A 76 -7.53 1.04 -9.62
CA ILE A 76 -6.63 1.06 -8.47
C ILE A 76 -7.38 1.23 -7.14
N TYR A 77 -8.52 1.94 -7.12
CA TYR A 77 -9.36 2.03 -5.94
C TYR A 77 -9.98 0.66 -5.63
N THR A 78 -10.50 -0.03 -6.64
CA THR A 78 -11.05 -1.39 -6.53
C THR A 78 -10.00 -2.38 -6.01
N LEU A 79 -8.79 -2.36 -6.58
CA LEU A 79 -7.66 -3.19 -6.11
C LEU A 79 -7.30 -2.88 -4.65
N GLY A 80 -7.38 -1.61 -4.23
CA GLY A 80 -7.21 -1.22 -2.82
C GLY A 80 -8.23 -1.90 -1.91
N LYS A 81 -9.51 -1.96 -2.32
CA LYS A 81 -10.57 -2.65 -1.57
C LYS A 81 -10.33 -4.15 -1.50
N GLU A 82 -9.90 -4.79 -2.59
CA GLU A 82 -9.58 -6.23 -2.63
C GLU A 82 -8.40 -6.58 -1.71
N LEU A 83 -7.35 -5.76 -1.72
CA LEU A 83 -6.20 -5.91 -0.84
C LEU A 83 -6.59 -5.71 0.63
N GLU A 84 -7.39 -4.68 0.95
CA GLU A 84 -7.92 -4.46 2.30
C GLU A 84 -8.79 -5.64 2.79
N LEU A 85 -9.64 -6.18 1.93
CA LEU A 85 -10.46 -7.36 2.24
C LEU A 85 -9.62 -8.61 2.49
N THR A 86 -8.50 -8.76 1.77
CA THR A 86 -7.57 -9.89 1.97
C THR A 86 -6.80 -9.78 3.28
N PHE A 87 -6.59 -8.56 3.78
CA PHE A 87 -5.87 -8.29 5.02
C PHE A 87 -6.72 -8.47 6.29
N ASN A 88 -8.03 -8.22 6.23
CA ASN A 88 -8.97 -8.36 7.37
C ASN A 88 -9.36 -9.83 7.64
#